data_AF-A0A2R6AXY5-F1
#
_entry.id   AF-A0A2R6AXY5-F1
#
_cell.length_a   1.000
_cell.length_b   1.000
_cell.length_c   1.000
_cell.angle_alpha   90.00
_cell.angle_beta   90.00
_cell.angle_gamma   90.00
#
_symmetry.space_group_name_H-M   'P 1'
#
loop_
_entity.id
_entity.type
_entity.pdbx_description
1 polymer ?
#
loop_
_entity_poly.entity_id
_entity_poly.type
_entity_poly.pdbx_seq_one_letter_code
_entity_poly.pdbx_strand_id
1 'polypeptide(L)'
;MNLKITALTVVLIVVGIVALGVYYARPQTNRASLVVYVADAYTGEAEFLASGFRNFTGGSQPLVTGGGSFTLAQEIGMGEKVDVFMPVAISAVTQSYLHNYSPGWAIAFAADQMVIAYTNVSVQSEYARQVLANYTLAADNPNNTKYWYDFFLALSSGGVKVGISNPNSDPAGFRAWIVLEAAGYLYAHNTTLFSDILRSTHSNYTASNAAQLVAPLSSGQINFLFIYRSSAIAKHLGYLGLPPQINLGDPGYSEFYAQFNYTLTTGVVKGSPIYLYITIPLTASHTTLALRFVSYVLENSDVLTKFGLTPLRPAYLYNSTAPPAQIAQLISQSYVEYAGQL
;
A
#
# COMPACT_ATOMS: atom_id res chain seq x y z
N MET A 1 4.30 11.97 73.46
CA MET A 1 4.07 11.49 72.08
C MET A 1 5.43 11.48 71.37
N ASN A 2 5.90 10.32 70.92
CA ASN A 2 7.30 10.06 70.57
C ASN A 2 7.81 10.93 69.41
N LEU A 3 8.94 11.64 69.61
CA LEU A 3 9.63 12.46 68.60
C LEU A 3 9.85 11.73 67.26
N LYS A 4 10.05 10.40 67.32
CA LYS A 4 10.21 9.53 66.14
C LYS A 4 8.95 9.42 65.27
N ILE A 5 7.77 9.48 65.89
CA ILE A 5 6.49 9.40 65.16
C ILE A 5 6.27 10.72 64.42
N THR A 6 6.53 11.85 65.07
CA THR A 6 6.39 13.19 64.48
C THR A 6 7.33 13.40 63.29
N ALA A 7 8.58 12.94 63.39
CA ALA A 7 9.54 13.00 62.29
C ALA A 7 9.10 12.15 61.08
N LEU A 8 8.54 10.96 61.31
CA LEU A 8 8.06 10.08 60.26
C LEU A 8 6.86 10.69 59.52
N THR A 9 5.94 11.32 60.25
CA THR A 9 4.76 11.98 59.66
C THR A 9 5.17 13.17 58.79
N VAL A 10 6.15 13.97 59.21
CA VAL A 10 6.64 15.12 58.43
C VAL A 10 7.31 14.65 57.14
N VAL A 11 8.13 13.59 57.19
CA VAL A 11 8.77 13.04 55.98
C VAL A 11 7.74 12.51 54.99
N LEU A 12 6.71 11.80 55.45
CA LEU A 12 5.65 11.29 54.58
C LEU A 12 4.84 12.41 53.92
N ILE A 13 4.57 13.50 54.64
CA ILE A 13 3.88 14.68 54.07
C ILE A 13 4.74 15.36 53.02
N VAL A 14 6.05 15.56 53.29
CA VAL A 14 6.97 16.18 52.33
C VAL A 14 7.12 15.32 51.07
N VAL A 15 7.27 14.00 51.20
CA VAL A 15 7.33 13.07 50.07
C VAL A 15 6.02 13.09 49.28
N GLY A 16 4.87 13.14 49.95
CA GLY A 16 3.57 13.27 49.31
C GLY A 16 3.41 14.58 48.52
N ILE A 17 3.84 15.71 49.09
CA ILE A 17 3.79 17.03 48.43
C ILE A 17 4.76 17.08 47.24
N VAL A 18 5.96 16.52 47.37
CA VAL A 18 6.92 16.44 46.26
C VAL A 18 6.41 15.51 45.15
N ALA A 19 5.82 14.36 45.50
CA ALA A 19 5.22 13.44 44.53
C ALA A 19 4.02 14.06 43.81
N LEU A 20 3.15 14.79 44.51
CA LEU A 20 2.08 15.59 43.90
C LEU A 20 2.65 16.71 43.03
N GLY A 21 3.65 17.45 43.51
CA GLY A 21 4.32 18.51 42.76
C GLY A 21 4.92 17.99 41.45
N VAL A 22 5.57 16.83 41.47
CA VAL A 22 6.09 16.15 40.27
C VAL A 22 4.97 15.62 39.38
N TYR A 23 3.85 15.15 39.94
CA TYR A 23 2.69 14.69 39.18
C TYR A 23 2.00 15.85 38.42
N TYR A 24 1.83 17.00 39.06
CA TYR A 24 1.23 18.20 38.46
C TYR A 24 2.20 19.04 37.62
N ALA A 25 3.51 18.94 37.85
CA ALA A 25 4.54 19.56 37.02
C ALA A 25 4.92 18.73 35.79
N ARG A 26 4.33 17.55 35.58
CA ARG A 26 4.42 16.87 34.28
C ARG A 26 3.69 17.72 33.25
N PRO A 27 4.38 18.27 32.23
CA PRO A 27 3.67 18.91 31.15
C PRO A 27 2.80 17.84 30.49
N GLN A 28 1.48 18.02 30.57
CA GLN A 28 0.52 17.33 29.71
C GLN A 28 0.80 17.83 28.29
N THR A 29 1.83 17.29 27.65
CA THR A 29 2.08 17.50 26.24
C THR A 29 0.97 16.79 25.48
N ASN A 30 -0.15 17.48 25.27
CA ASN A 30 -1.06 17.22 24.17
C ASN A 30 -0.30 17.57 22.88
N ARG A 31 0.73 16.79 22.56
CA ARG A 31 1.47 16.91 21.31
C ARG A 31 0.55 16.32 20.26
N ALA A 32 -0.07 17.21 19.49
CA ALA A 32 -0.90 16.84 18.36
C ALA A 32 -0.19 15.74 17.55
N SER A 33 -0.88 14.62 17.37
CA SER A 33 -0.37 13.53 16.55
C SER A 33 -0.78 13.75 15.12
N LEU A 34 0.14 13.55 14.18
CA LEU A 34 -0.18 13.53 12.76
C LEU A 34 -1.20 12.41 12.47
N VAL A 35 -2.24 12.71 11.71
CA VAL A 35 -3.14 11.69 11.15
C VAL A 35 -2.64 11.27 9.78
N VAL A 36 -2.31 9.98 9.63
CA VAL A 36 -1.76 9.39 8.40
C VAL A 36 -2.73 8.35 7.87
N TYR A 37 -3.24 8.57 6.66
CA TYR A 37 -4.05 7.59 5.93
C TYR A 37 -3.16 6.87 4.93
N VAL A 38 -3.21 5.54 4.89
CA VAL A 38 -2.35 4.72 4.04
C VAL A 38 -3.13 3.57 3.39
N ALA A 39 -2.74 3.17 2.18
CA ALA A 39 -3.32 1.97 1.57
C ALA A 39 -3.15 0.76 2.50
N ASP A 40 -4.20 -0.07 2.65
CA ASP A 40 -4.25 -1.20 3.59
C ASP A 40 -3.07 -2.15 3.45
N ALA A 41 -2.57 -2.32 2.22
CA ALA A 41 -1.40 -3.14 1.93
C ALA A 41 -0.11 -2.68 2.63
N TYR A 42 -0.01 -1.42 3.06
CA TYR A 42 1.21 -0.79 3.60
C TYR A 42 1.05 -0.27 5.03
N THR A 43 0.07 -0.77 5.79
CA THR A 43 -0.21 -0.28 7.14
C THR A 43 0.97 -0.54 8.09
N GLY A 44 1.58 -1.73 8.05
CA GLY A 44 2.72 -2.07 8.90
C GLY A 44 3.98 -1.27 8.55
N GLU A 45 4.19 -0.98 7.26
CA GLU A 45 5.26 -0.14 6.73
C GLU A 45 5.10 1.31 7.21
N ALA A 46 3.89 1.86 7.13
CA ALA A 46 3.58 3.19 7.63
C ALA A 46 3.71 3.29 9.16
N GLU A 47 3.29 2.27 9.92
CA GLU A 47 3.50 2.21 11.37
C GLU A 47 4.99 2.16 11.75
N PHE A 48 5.80 1.43 10.97
CA PHE A 48 7.24 1.39 11.15
C PHE A 48 7.88 2.77 10.89
N LEU A 49 7.49 3.45 9.81
CA LEU A 49 7.93 4.82 9.51
C LEU A 49 7.46 5.82 10.58
N ALA A 50 6.22 5.71 11.06
CA ALA A 50 5.66 6.54 12.12
C ALA A 50 6.43 6.38 13.44
N SER A 51 6.78 5.14 13.79
CA SER A 51 7.61 4.83 14.96
C SER A 51 9.02 5.40 14.83
N GLY A 52 9.62 5.29 13.65
CA GLY A 52 10.92 5.89 13.33
C GLY A 52 10.89 7.41 13.45
N PHE A 53 9.85 8.06 12.92
CA PHE A 53 9.66 9.51 13.01
C PHE A 53 9.48 10.00 14.44
N ARG A 54 8.74 9.26 15.28
CA ARG A 54 8.64 9.54 16.72
C ARG A 54 10.02 9.57 17.35
N ASN A 55 10.84 8.55 17.09
CA ASN A 55 12.19 8.46 17.65
C ASN A 55 13.11 9.58 17.13
N PHE A 56 12.97 9.94 15.85
CA PHE A 56 13.74 11.02 15.22
C PHE A 56 13.39 12.41 15.78
N THR A 57 12.12 12.67 16.07
CA THR A 57 11.65 14.00 16.52
C THR A 57 11.56 14.11 18.04
N GLY A 58 11.50 12.99 18.76
CA GLY A 58 11.10 12.92 20.16
C GLY A 58 9.64 13.31 20.40
N GLY A 59 8.83 13.46 19.35
CA GLY A 59 7.44 13.93 19.36
C GLY A 59 6.39 12.84 19.63
N SER A 60 5.13 13.10 19.28
CA SER A 60 4.06 12.08 19.27
C SER A 60 4.21 11.16 18.05
N GLN A 61 3.84 9.89 18.21
CA GLN A 61 3.79 8.95 17.08
C GLN A 61 2.59 9.27 16.19
N PRO A 62 2.77 9.45 14.88
CA PRO A 62 1.67 9.56 13.93
C PRO A 62 0.64 8.44 14.09
N LEU A 63 -0.65 8.79 14.04
CA LEU A 63 -1.76 7.84 14.03
C LEU A 63 -1.97 7.34 12.61
N VAL A 64 -1.78 6.05 12.40
CA VAL A 64 -1.89 5.42 11.08
C VAL A 64 -3.24 4.73 10.95
N THR A 65 -3.96 5.03 9.88
CA THR A 65 -5.22 4.38 9.48
C THR A 65 -5.05 3.74 8.11
N GLY A 66 -5.27 2.42 8.04
CA GLY A 66 -5.20 1.63 6.81
C GLY A 66 -6.56 1.45 6.14
N GLY A 67 -6.61 1.50 4.80
CA GLY A 67 -7.83 1.30 4.01
C GLY A 67 -7.58 1.26 2.51
N GLY A 68 -8.58 0.92 1.71
CA GLY A 68 -8.45 0.96 0.24
C GLY A 68 -8.16 2.38 -0.24
N SER A 69 -7.17 2.60 -1.12
CA SER A 69 -6.72 3.96 -1.49
C SER A 69 -7.86 4.83 -2.03
N PHE A 70 -8.81 4.27 -2.79
CA PHE A 70 -9.93 5.03 -3.32
C PHE A 70 -10.99 5.33 -2.25
N THR A 71 -11.21 4.40 -1.31
CA THR A 71 -12.08 4.62 -0.15
C THR A 71 -11.54 5.74 0.75
N LEU A 72 -10.27 5.67 1.14
CA LEU A 72 -9.63 6.71 1.97
C LEU A 72 -9.59 8.06 1.26
N ALA A 73 -9.39 8.07 -0.06
CA ALA A 73 -9.43 9.31 -0.84
C ALA A 73 -10.84 9.94 -0.85
N GLN A 74 -11.90 9.13 -0.95
CA GLN A 74 -13.28 9.63 -0.86
C GLN A 74 -13.59 10.20 0.52
N GLU A 75 -13.11 9.58 1.61
CA GLU A 75 -13.26 10.11 2.97
C GLU A 75 -12.57 11.48 3.12
N ILE A 76 -11.35 11.61 2.61
CA ILE A 76 -10.64 12.91 2.56
C ILE A 76 -11.42 13.91 1.70
N GLY A 77 -11.95 13.48 0.55
CA GLY A 77 -12.80 14.28 -0.34
C GLY A 77 -14.08 14.80 0.34
N MET A 78 -14.62 14.04 1.30
CA MET A 78 -15.77 14.43 2.13
C MET A 78 -15.40 15.37 3.29
N GLY A 79 -14.11 15.68 3.48
CA GLY A 79 -13.63 16.65 4.46
C GLY A 79 -12.96 16.05 5.69
N GLU A 80 -12.68 14.74 5.71
CA GLU A 80 -11.95 14.09 6.80
C GLU A 80 -10.58 14.73 7.01
N LYS A 81 -10.22 14.97 8.27
CA LYS A 81 -8.99 15.68 8.65
C LYS A 81 -7.81 14.73 8.67
N VAL A 82 -7.05 14.76 7.58
CA VAL A 82 -5.88 13.91 7.36
C VAL A 82 -4.67 14.78 7.07
N ASP A 83 -3.57 14.56 7.82
CA ASP A 83 -2.35 15.34 7.65
C ASP A 83 -1.45 14.78 6.55
N VAL A 84 -1.41 13.47 6.36
CA VAL A 84 -0.60 12.80 5.33
C VAL A 84 -1.41 11.68 4.70
N PHE A 85 -1.38 11.59 3.37
CA PHE A 85 -2.03 10.52 2.62
C PHE A 85 -1.01 9.74 1.80
N MET A 86 -1.04 8.41 1.94
CA MET A 86 -0.13 7.46 1.30
C MET A 86 -0.90 6.42 0.46
N PRO A 87 -1.42 6.79 -0.72
CA PRO A 87 -2.10 5.86 -1.62
C PRO A 87 -1.11 5.05 -2.46
N VAL A 88 -1.59 3.94 -3.02
CA VAL A 88 -0.86 3.14 -4.01
C VAL A 88 -1.36 3.37 -5.43
N ALA A 89 -2.19 4.37 -5.66
CA ALA A 89 -2.64 4.79 -6.99
C ALA A 89 -2.62 6.32 -7.05
N ILE A 90 -1.91 6.87 -8.03
CA ILE A 90 -1.76 8.32 -8.17
C ILE A 90 -3.10 9.02 -8.43
N SER A 91 -4.02 8.37 -9.14
CA SER A 91 -5.37 8.91 -9.40
C SER A 91 -6.12 9.22 -8.10
N ALA A 92 -5.82 8.53 -6.99
CA ALA A 92 -6.45 8.75 -5.70
C ALA A 92 -6.13 10.14 -5.09
N VAL A 93 -5.07 10.83 -5.54
CA VAL A 93 -4.74 12.18 -5.05
C VAL A 93 -5.34 13.30 -5.89
N THR A 94 -6.03 12.98 -6.99
CA THR A 94 -6.58 13.95 -7.95
C THR A 94 -7.92 14.52 -7.48
N GLN A 95 -8.40 15.57 -8.16
CA GLN A 95 -9.71 16.18 -7.89
C GLN A 95 -10.90 15.22 -8.08
N SER A 96 -10.74 14.16 -8.87
CA SER A 96 -11.77 13.13 -9.04
C SER A 96 -12.12 12.40 -7.74
N TYR A 97 -11.17 12.32 -6.80
CA TYR A 97 -11.36 11.67 -5.50
C TYR A 97 -11.29 12.65 -4.33
N LEU A 98 -10.27 13.51 -4.30
CA LEU A 98 -10.07 14.46 -3.20
C LEU A 98 -10.88 15.75 -3.37
N HIS A 99 -11.58 15.95 -4.49
CA HIS A 99 -12.32 17.18 -4.80
C HIS A 99 -11.44 18.43 -4.60
N ASN A 100 -11.95 19.42 -3.86
CA ASN A 100 -11.23 20.66 -3.52
C ASN A 100 -10.07 20.45 -2.54
N TYR A 101 -9.85 19.23 -2.05
CA TYR A 101 -8.77 18.89 -1.12
C TYR A 101 -7.54 18.27 -1.78
N SER A 102 -7.56 18.10 -3.12
CA SER A 102 -6.37 17.69 -3.87
C SER A 102 -5.28 18.75 -3.77
N PRO A 103 -4.05 18.40 -3.35
CA PRO A 103 -2.97 19.38 -3.21
C PRO A 103 -2.25 19.70 -4.53
N GLY A 104 -2.55 18.96 -5.61
CA GLY A 104 -1.91 19.14 -6.92
C GLY A 104 -0.49 18.56 -7.02
N TRP A 105 -0.05 17.75 -6.04
CA TRP A 105 1.21 17.02 -6.10
C TRP A 105 1.16 15.68 -5.33
N ALA A 106 2.01 14.74 -5.72
CA ALA A 106 2.31 13.52 -4.97
C ALA A 106 3.72 13.01 -5.32
N ILE A 107 4.36 12.30 -4.40
CA ILE A 107 5.71 11.74 -4.60
C ILE A 107 5.65 10.23 -4.47
N ALA A 108 6.01 9.49 -5.52
CA ALA A 108 6.28 8.06 -5.45
C ALA A 108 7.66 7.84 -4.83
N PHE A 109 7.74 7.03 -3.77
CA PHE A 109 8.99 6.86 -3.00
C PHE A 109 9.40 5.39 -2.80
N ALA A 110 8.53 4.45 -3.14
CA ALA A 110 8.82 3.03 -3.17
C ALA A 110 7.96 2.35 -4.24
N ALA A 111 8.50 1.29 -4.85
CA ALA A 111 7.82 0.43 -5.79
C ALA A 111 7.47 -0.93 -5.18
N ASP A 112 6.46 -1.57 -5.74
CA ASP A 112 6.00 -2.91 -5.41
C ASP A 112 5.63 -3.67 -6.69
N GLN A 113 5.11 -4.89 -6.57
CA GLN A 113 4.70 -5.70 -7.71
C GLN A 113 3.53 -6.62 -7.37
N MET A 114 2.71 -6.95 -8.37
CA MET A 114 1.68 -7.96 -8.26
C MET A 114 2.30 -9.36 -8.15
N VAL A 115 1.73 -10.16 -7.25
CA VAL A 115 1.97 -11.60 -7.13
C VAL A 115 0.64 -12.32 -6.94
N ILE A 116 0.68 -13.66 -6.95
CA ILE A 116 -0.48 -14.49 -6.64
C ILE A 116 -0.18 -15.28 -5.37
N ALA A 117 -0.82 -14.91 -4.27
CA ALA A 117 -0.64 -15.53 -2.96
C ALA A 117 -1.45 -16.81 -2.80
N TYR A 118 -0.96 -17.71 -1.96
CA TYR A 118 -1.61 -18.96 -1.56
C TYR A 118 -1.18 -19.37 -0.13
N THR A 119 -1.87 -20.36 0.43
CA THR A 119 -1.47 -21.04 1.66
C THR A 119 -1.41 -22.55 1.42
N ASN A 120 -0.74 -23.30 2.31
CA ASN A 120 -0.75 -24.76 2.23
C ASN A 120 -2.17 -25.32 2.27
N VAL A 121 -3.09 -24.68 3.00
CA VAL A 121 -4.50 -25.07 3.09
C VAL A 121 -5.23 -24.81 1.77
N SER A 122 -4.97 -23.66 1.13
CA SER A 122 -5.68 -23.22 -0.07
C SER A 122 -5.33 -24.03 -1.33
N VAL A 123 -4.27 -24.83 -1.31
CA VAL A 123 -3.75 -25.55 -2.48
C VAL A 123 -3.78 -27.08 -2.37
N GLN A 124 -4.61 -27.63 -1.48
CA GLN A 124 -4.73 -29.09 -1.30
C GLN A 124 -5.48 -29.79 -2.44
N SER A 125 -6.40 -29.09 -3.13
CA SER A 125 -7.21 -29.68 -4.20
C SER A 125 -6.35 -30.11 -5.40
N GLU A 126 -6.82 -31.10 -6.16
CA GLU A 126 -6.15 -31.55 -7.38
C GLU A 126 -5.98 -30.40 -8.39
N TYR A 127 -7.04 -29.60 -8.60
CA TYR A 127 -6.99 -28.42 -9.47
C TYR A 127 -5.97 -27.38 -9.01
N ALA A 128 -5.89 -27.09 -7.70
CA ALA A 128 -4.91 -26.13 -7.19
C ALA A 128 -3.47 -26.65 -7.32
N ARG A 129 -3.24 -27.96 -7.10
CA ARG A 129 -1.94 -28.59 -7.36
C ARG A 129 -1.56 -28.54 -8.84
N GLN A 130 -2.52 -28.67 -9.75
CA GLN A 130 -2.29 -28.51 -11.19
C GLN A 130 -1.88 -27.07 -11.54
N VAL A 131 -2.52 -26.05 -10.96
CA VAL A 131 -2.12 -24.64 -11.14
C VAL A 131 -0.68 -24.43 -10.68
N LEU A 132 -0.29 -24.97 -9.50
CA LEU A 132 1.08 -24.88 -9.01
C LEU A 132 2.10 -25.62 -9.89
N ALA A 133 1.73 -26.79 -10.42
CA ALA A 133 2.59 -27.55 -11.33
C ALA A 133 2.82 -26.77 -12.65
N ASN A 134 1.76 -26.22 -13.24
CA ASN A 134 1.88 -25.38 -14.44
C ASN A 134 2.70 -24.11 -14.18
N TYR A 135 2.52 -23.48 -13.01
CA TYR A 135 3.35 -22.35 -12.60
C TYR A 135 4.82 -22.74 -12.53
N THR A 136 5.15 -23.88 -11.91
CA THR A 136 6.54 -24.34 -11.77
C THR A 136 7.20 -24.51 -13.14
N LEU A 137 6.51 -25.16 -14.09
CA LEU A 137 7.00 -25.29 -15.47
C LEU A 137 7.24 -23.93 -16.13
N ALA A 138 6.33 -22.98 -15.95
CA ALA A 138 6.45 -21.63 -16.51
C ALA A 138 7.59 -20.82 -15.86
N ALA A 139 7.74 -20.89 -14.54
CA ALA A 139 8.77 -20.21 -13.77
C ALA A 139 10.17 -20.76 -14.09
N ASP A 140 10.31 -22.07 -14.27
CA ASP A 140 11.57 -22.72 -14.64
C ASP A 140 11.95 -22.45 -16.11
N ASN A 141 10.99 -22.05 -16.94
CA ASN A 141 11.17 -21.75 -18.36
C ASN A 141 10.52 -20.41 -18.72
N PRO A 142 11.03 -19.29 -18.20
CA PRO A 142 10.33 -18.00 -18.22
C PRO A 142 10.04 -17.46 -19.64
N ASN A 143 10.81 -17.89 -20.64
CA ASN A 143 10.63 -17.51 -22.04
C ASN A 143 9.64 -18.41 -22.81
N ASN A 144 9.11 -19.47 -22.19
CA ASN A 144 8.16 -20.38 -22.84
C ASN A 144 6.73 -19.88 -22.66
N THR A 145 6.20 -19.23 -23.71
CA THR A 145 4.85 -18.66 -23.71
C THR A 145 3.75 -19.71 -23.53
N LYS A 146 3.97 -20.95 -23.99
CA LYS A 146 3.00 -22.03 -23.82
C LYS A 146 2.81 -22.38 -22.35
N TYR A 147 3.88 -22.45 -21.56
CA TYR A 147 3.75 -22.78 -20.13
C TYR A 147 3.07 -21.66 -19.35
N TRP A 148 3.34 -20.40 -19.68
CA TRP A 148 2.57 -19.28 -19.13
C TRP A 148 1.09 -19.34 -19.53
N TYR A 149 0.80 -19.67 -20.79
CA TYR A 149 -0.57 -19.89 -21.24
C TYR A 149 -1.27 -20.99 -20.43
N ASP A 150 -0.63 -22.16 -20.28
CA ASP A 150 -1.18 -23.30 -19.52
C ASP A 150 -1.41 -22.93 -18.04
N PHE A 151 -0.52 -22.13 -17.45
CA PHE A 151 -0.67 -21.61 -16.08
C PHE A 151 -1.90 -20.69 -15.94
N PHE A 152 -2.00 -19.64 -16.77
CA PHE A 152 -3.10 -18.69 -16.69
C PHE A 152 -4.44 -19.31 -17.09
N LEU A 153 -4.44 -20.28 -18.02
CA LEU A 153 -5.62 -21.07 -18.36
C LEU A 153 -6.09 -21.88 -17.15
N ALA A 154 -5.19 -22.61 -16.48
CA ALA A 154 -5.54 -23.39 -15.30
C ALA A 154 -6.07 -22.49 -14.16
N LEU A 155 -5.42 -21.36 -13.92
CA LEU A 155 -5.80 -20.38 -12.91
C LEU A 155 -7.20 -19.79 -13.15
N SER A 156 -7.57 -19.56 -14.41
CA SER A 156 -8.85 -18.95 -14.79
C SER A 156 -9.98 -19.94 -15.09
N SER A 157 -9.66 -21.22 -15.30
CA SER A 157 -10.57 -22.28 -15.81
C SER A 157 -11.83 -22.58 -15.00
N GLY A 158 -11.96 -22.04 -13.78
CA GLY A 158 -13.04 -22.35 -12.86
C GLY A 158 -12.80 -23.57 -11.96
N GLY A 159 -11.70 -24.32 -12.17
CA GLY A 159 -11.30 -25.42 -11.27
C GLY A 159 -10.81 -24.96 -9.90
N VAL A 160 -10.47 -23.67 -9.77
CA VAL A 160 -10.05 -23.00 -8.53
C VAL A 160 -10.78 -21.68 -8.36
N LYS A 161 -10.91 -21.19 -7.13
CA LYS A 161 -11.41 -19.86 -6.82
C LYS A 161 -10.26 -18.87 -6.67
N VAL A 162 -10.35 -17.73 -7.33
CA VAL A 162 -9.32 -16.68 -7.35
C VAL A 162 -9.85 -15.42 -6.70
N GLY A 163 -9.14 -14.92 -5.69
CA GLY A 163 -9.41 -13.67 -5.02
C GLY A 163 -8.92 -12.47 -5.84
N ILE A 164 -9.82 -11.55 -6.16
CA ILE A 164 -9.52 -10.23 -6.71
C ILE A 164 -10.36 -9.19 -5.96
N SER A 165 -9.72 -8.20 -5.34
CA SER A 165 -10.43 -7.14 -4.61
C SER A 165 -11.25 -6.25 -5.56
N ASN A 166 -12.22 -5.53 -5.01
CA ASN A 166 -13.10 -4.67 -5.80
C ASN A 166 -12.28 -3.51 -6.44
N PRO A 167 -12.23 -3.43 -7.79
CA PRO A 167 -11.47 -2.42 -8.52
C PRO A 167 -11.81 -0.97 -8.16
N ASN A 168 -13.07 -0.71 -7.75
CA ASN A 168 -13.55 0.64 -7.46
C ASN A 168 -13.14 1.15 -6.07
N SER A 169 -12.72 0.27 -5.17
CA SER A 169 -12.28 0.64 -3.80
C SER A 169 -10.80 0.39 -3.56
N ASP A 170 -10.23 -0.64 -4.20
CA ASP A 170 -8.87 -1.08 -4.00
C ASP A 170 -8.09 -1.20 -5.33
N PRO A 171 -6.98 -0.45 -5.50
CA PRO A 171 -6.13 -0.56 -6.68
C PRO A 171 -5.60 -1.97 -6.99
N ALA A 172 -5.44 -2.85 -6.01
CA ALA A 172 -5.02 -4.23 -6.26
C ALA A 172 -6.03 -4.97 -7.16
N GLY A 173 -7.31 -4.59 -7.10
CA GLY A 173 -8.39 -5.17 -7.88
C GLY A 173 -8.23 -4.93 -9.38
N PHE A 174 -8.18 -3.67 -9.81
CA PHE A 174 -8.01 -3.36 -11.24
C PHE A 174 -6.67 -3.84 -11.78
N ARG A 175 -5.62 -3.81 -10.94
CA ARG A 175 -4.28 -4.31 -11.31
C ARG A 175 -4.28 -5.80 -11.60
N ALA A 176 -5.01 -6.60 -10.82
CA ALA A 176 -5.18 -8.02 -11.10
C ALA A 176 -5.84 -8.27 -12.47
N TRP A 177 -6.85 -7.48 -12.82
CA TRP A 177 -7.47 -7.57 -14.15
C TRP A 177 -6.51 -7.18 -15.28
N ILE A 178 -5.72 -6.11 -15.09
CA ILE A 178 -4.68 -5.70 -16.03
C ILE A 178 -3.61 -6.79 -16.19
N VAL A 179 -3.21 -7.48 -15.10
CA VAL A 179 -2.28 -8.62 -15.18
C VAL A 179 -2.85 -9.73 -16.07
N LEU A 180 -4.13 -10.08 -15.90
CA LEU A 180 -4.80 -11.09 -16.71
C LEU A 180 -4.87 -10.67 -18.19
N GLU A 181 -5.11 -9.39 -18.46
CA GLU A 181 -5.15 -8.86 -19.84
C GLU A 181 -3.78 -8.85 -20.50
N ALA A 182 -2.74 -8.42 -19.78
CA ALA A 182 -1.37 -8.46 -20.24
C ALA A 182 -0.91 -9.89 -20.51
N ALA A 183 -1.30 -10.85 -19.65
CA ALA A 183 -1.05 -12.27 -19.86
C ALA A 183 -1.79 -12.81 -21.11
N GLY A 184 -3.06 -12.43 -21.30
CA GLY A 184 -3.84 -12.83 -22.49
C GLY A 184 -3.20 -12.31 -23.78
N TYR A 185 -2.73 -11.06 -23.77
CA TYR A 185 -2.01 -10.47 -24.89
C TYR A 185 -0.71 -11.20 -25.20
N LEU A 186 0.15 -11.42 -24.18
CA LEU A 186 1.47 -12.01 -24.37
C LEU A 186 1.44 -13.51 -24.71
N TYR A 187 0.53 -14.27 -24.10
CA TYR A 187 0.60 -15.73 -24.11
C TYR A 187 -0.53 -16.39 -24.91
N ALA A 188 -1.64 -15.69 -25.15
CA ALA A 188 -2.80 -16.25 -25.86
C ALA A 188 -3.11 -15.57 -27.19
N HIS A 189 -2.41 -14.47 -27.53
CA HIS A 189 -2.78 -13.59 -28.66
C HIS A 189 -4.26 -13.14 -28.60
N ASN A 190 -4.81 -13.06 -27.39
CA ASN A 190 -6.16 -12.64 -27.11
C ASN A 190 -6.19 -11.98 -25.72
N THR A 191 -6.21 -10.65 -25.70
CA THR A 191 -6.10 -9.84 -24.48
C THR A 191 -7.12 -10.24 -23.41
N THR A 192 -8.37 -10.49 -23.76
CA THR A 192 -9.42 -10.71 -22.75
C THR A 192 -9.60 -12.17 -22.36
N LEU A 193 -8.89 -13.12 -22.99
CA LEU A 193 -9.15 -14.56 -22.84
C LEU A 193 -9.26 -15.00 -21.38
N PHE A 194 -8.21 -14.77 -20.58
CA PHE A 194 -8.18 -15.26 -19.20
C PHE A 194 -9.16 -14.51 -18.28
N SER A 195 -9.36 -13.22 -18.52
CA SER A 195 -10.31 -12.43 -17.73
C SER A 195 -11.76 -12.81 -18.04
N ASP A 196 -12.10 -13.12 -19.29
CA ASP A 196 -13.42 -13.58 -19.71
C ASP A 196 -13.73 -15.00 -19.21
N ILE A 197 -12.75 -15.91 -19.22
CA ILE A 197 -12.92 -17.25 -18.62
C ILE A 197 -13.17 -17.12 -17.11
N LEU A 198 -12.38 -16.32 -16.39
CA LEU A 198 -12.55 -16.15 -14.95
C LEU A 198 -13.93 -15.57 -14.59
N ARG A 199 -14.44 -14.63 -15.40
CA ARG A 199 -15.78 -14.04 -15.22
C ARG A 199 -16.89 -15.03 -15.55
N SER A 200 -16.81 -15.69 -16.70
CA SER A 200 -17.86 -16.61 -17.18
C SER A 200 -18.01 -17.87 -16.31
N THR A 201 -16.92 -18.32 -15.69
CA THR A 201 -16.94 -19.44 -14.74
C THR A 201 -17.39 -19.05 -13.34
N HIS A 202 -17.60 -17.75 -13.07
CA HIS A 202 -17.92 -17.21 -11.74
C HIS A 202 -16.93 -17.65 -10.64
N SER A 203 -15.66 -17.85 -11.01
CA SER A 203 -14.61 -18.32 -10.12
C SER A 203 -13.83 -17.20 -9.44
N ASN A 204 -14.07 -15.95 -9.86
CA ASN A 204 -13.63 -14.77 -9.13
C ASN A 204 -14.39 -14.61 -7.81
N TYR A 205 -13.66 -14.48 -6.71
CA TYR A 205 -14.16 -14.16 -5.38
C TYR A 205 -13.67 -12.76 -4.98
N THR A 206 -14.56 -11.89 -4.52
CA THR A 206 -14.25 -10.48 -4.30
C THR A 206 -14.66 -9.97 -2.92
N ALA A 207 -13.94 -8.97 -2.43
CA ALA A 207 -14.20 -8.22 -1.21
C ALA A 207 -13.78 -6.75 -1.42
N SER A 208 -14.00 -5.85 -0.46
CA SER A 208 -13.71 -4.43 -0.66
C SER A 208 -12.22 -4.12 -0.83
N ASN A 209 -11.34 -4.92 -0.22
CA ASN A 209 -9.89 -4.81 -0.38
C ASN A 209 -9.21 -6.19 -0.28
N ALA A 210 -7.96 -6.28 -0.73
CA ALA A 210 -7.21 -7.53 -0.75
C ALA A 210 -6.93 -8.07 0.66
N ALA A 211 -6.78 -7.21 1.69
CA ALA A 211 -6.59 -7.66 3.06
C ALA A 211 -7.77 -8.51 3.59
N GLN A 212 -9.01 -8.18 3.23
CA GLN A 212 -10.19 -8.98 3.61
C GLN A 212 -10.23 -10.37 2.94
N LEU A 213 -9.50 -10.57 1.85
CA LEU A 213 -9.42 -11.86 1.14
C LEU A 213 -8.42 -12.84 1.76
N VAL A 214 -7.61 -12.39 2.72
CA VAL A 214 -6.60 -13.21 3.39
C VAL A 214 -7.23 -14.29 4.27
N ALA A 215 -8.33 -13.97 4.97
CA ALA A 215 -9.05 -14.96 5.78
C ALA A 215 -9.71 -16.06 4.90
N PRO A 216 -10.44 -15.73 3.82
CA PRO A 216 -10.89 -16.72 2.84
C PRO A 216 -9.77 -17.57 2.24
N LEU A 217 -8.60 -16.99 1.99
CA LEU A 217 -7.43 -17.72 1.50
C LEU A 217 -6.91 -18.71 2.55
N SER A 218 -6.80 -18.25 3.81
CA SER A 218 -6.27 -19.05 4.92
C SER A 218 -7.19 -20.21 5.30
N SER A 219 -8.50 -20.05 5.11
CA SER A 219 -9.48 -21.13 5.34
C SER A 219 -9.67 -22.05 4.14
N GLY A 220 -9.03 -21.77 2.99
CA GLY A 220 -9.21 -22.51 1.74
C GLY A 220 -10.55 -22.26 1.03
N GLN A 221 -11.29 -21.21 1.42
CA GLN A 221 -12.50 -20.78 0.71
C GLN A 221 -12.18 -20.24 -0.68
N ILE A 222 -11.00 -19.64 -0.85
CA ILE A 222 -10.37 -19.33 -2.13
C ILE A 222 -9.01 -20.02 -2.21
N ASN A 223 -8.54 -20.32 -3.42
CA ASN A 223 -7.29 -21.05 -3.64
C ASN A 223 -6.10 -20.12 -3.82
N PHE A 224 -6.31 -19.04 -4.57
CA PHE A 224 -5.28 -18.06 -4.94
C PHE A 224 -5.80 -16.64 -4.72
N LEU A 225 -4.90 -15.68 -4.49
CA LEU A 225 -5.25 -14.28 -4.27
C LEU A 225 -4.27 -13.37 -5.01
N PHE A 226 -4.75 -12.53 -5.92
CA PHE A 226 -3.94 -11.43 -6.44
C PHE A 226 -3.71 -10.38 -5.34
N ILE A 227 -2.46 -10.11 -5.03
CA ILE A 227 -2.04 -9.15 -3.99
C ILE A 227 -0.65 -8.61 -4.32
N TYR A 228 -0.23 -7.54 -3.63
CA TYR A 228 1.16 -7.07 -3.74
C TYR A 228 2.14 -7.99 -3.01
N ARG A 229 3.38 -8.05 -3.51
CA ARG A 229 4.44 -8.89 -2.94
C ARG A 229 4.74 -8.51 -1.50
N SER A 230 4.86 -7.21 -1.20
CA SER A 230 5.08 -6.73 0.17
C SER A 230 4.02 -7.26 1.14
N SER A 231 2.75 -7.19 0.73
CA SER A 231 1.61 -7.68 1.50
C SER A 231 1.62 -9.20 1.69
N ALA A 232 2.05 -9.98 0.69
CA ALA A 232 2.22 -11.43 0.86
C ALA A 232 3.33 -11.75 1.89
N ILE A 233 4.44 -11.00 1.86
CA ILE A 233 5.55 -11.14 2.83
C ILE A 233 5.07 -10.78 4.24
N ALA A 234 4.44 -9.61 4.41
CA ALA A 234 3.96 -9.12 5.70
C ALA A 234 2.94 -10.05 6.36
N LYS A 235 2.15 -10.76 5.55
CA LYS A 235 1.11 -11.70 6.00
C LYS A 235 1.60 -13.16 6.04
N HIS A 236 2.89 -13.40 5.80
CA HIS A 236 3.52 -14.72 5.80
C HIS A 236 2.83 -15.73 4.85
N LEU A 237 2.41 -15.28 3.67
CA LEU A 237 1.77 -16.10 2.66
C LEU A 237 2.81 -16.67 1.68
N GLY A 238 2.54 -17.88 1.16
CA GLY A 238 3.23 -18.35 -0.04
C GLY A 238 2.81 -17.49 -1.22
N TYR A 239 3.69 -17.26 -2.19
CA TYR A 239 3.34 -16.48 -3.38
C TYR A 239 4.03 -16.98 -4.64
N LEU A 240 3.34 -16.80 -5.76
CA LEU A 240 3.83 -17.04 -7.11
C LEU A 240 4.29 -15.69 -7.69
N GLY A 241 5.58 -15.56 -7.94
CA GLY A 241 6.15 -14.39 -8.62
C GLY A 241 5.74 -14.34 -10.09
N LEU A 242 5.37 -13.15 -10.57
CA LEU A 242 4.99 -12.91 -11.96
C LEU A 242 6.15 -12.27 -12.73
N PRO A 243 6.28 -12.51 -14.06
CA PRO A 243 7.30 -11.88 -14.88
C PRO A 243 7.20 -10.35 -14.87
N PRO A 244 8.33 -9.63 -14.97
CA PRO A 244 8.37 -8.16 -15.02
C PRO A 244 7.42 -7.55 -16.06
N GLN A 245 7.20 -8.24 -17.19
CA GLN A 245 6.31 -7.79 -18.26
C GLN A 245 4.85 -7.65 -17.83
N ILE A 246 4.40 -8.36 -16.78
CA ILE A 246 2.98 -8.38 -16.37
C ILE A 246 2.77 -8.07 -14.90
N ASN A 247 3.81 -8.10 -14.06
CA ASN A 247 3.68 -7.91 -12.62
C ASN A 247 3.46 -6.44 -12.20
N LEU A 248 3.52 -5.50 -13.15
CA LEU A 248 3.36 -4.06 -12.92
C LEU A 248 4.42 -3.45 -11.99
N GLY A 249 5.56 -4.09 -11.77
CA GLY A 249 6.55 -3.64 -10.79
C GLY A 249 7.80 -2.98 -11.36
N ASP A 250 8.05 -3.11 -12.67
CA ASP A 250 9.27 -2.63 -13.30
C ASP A 250 9.00 -1.37 -14.14
N PRO A 251 9.58 -0.20 -13.79
CA PRO A 251 9.43 1.03 -14.54
C PRO A 251 9.82 0.92 -16.02
N GLY A 252 10.73 0.01 -16.37
CA GLY A 252 11.14 -0.26 -17.75
C GLY A 252 10.02 -0.79 -18.65
N TYR A 253 8.94 -1.31 -18.07
CA TYR A 253 7.75 -1.75 -18.79
C TYR A 253 6.58 -0.76 -18.71
N SER A 254 6.80 0.47 -18.23
CA SER A 254 5.75 1.49 -18.06
C SER A 254 4.91 1.74 -19.33
N GLU A 255 5.56 1.89 -20.49
CA GLU A 255 4.86 2.06 -21.78
C GLU A 255 4.05 0.82 -22.17
N PHE A 256 4.56 -0.38 -21.87
CA PHE A 256 3.85 -1.63 -22.13
C PHE A 256 2.63 -1.77 -21.22
N TYR A 257 2.78 -1.52 -19.92
CA TYR A 257 1.66 -1.55 -18.98
C TYR A 257 0.54 -0.59 -19.40
N ALA A 258 0.90 0.59 -19.92
CA ALA A 258 -0.05 1.63 -20.34
C ALA A 258 -0.92 1.25 -21.56
N GLN A 259 -0.61 0.15 -22.25
CA GLN A 259 -1.44 -0.38 -23.34
C GLN A 259 -2.73 -1.04 -22.81
N PHE A 260 -2.72 -1.47 -21.56
CA PHE A 260 -3.85 -2.11 -20.88
C PHE A 260 -4.58 -1.10 -20.00
N ASN A 261 -5.88 -1.28 -19.84
CA ASN A 261 -6.70 -0.37 -19.04
C ASN A 261 -7.88 -1.09 -18.40
N TYR A 262 -8.45 -0.47 -17.38
CA TYR A 262 -9.64 -0.94 -16.71
C TYR A 262 -10.60 0.23 -16.51
N THR A 263 -11.89 -0.01 -16.72
CA THR A 263 -12.93 1.01 -16.52
C THR A 263 -13.50 0.92 -15.12
N LEU A 264 -13.14 1.90 -14.28
CA LEU A 264 -13.74 2.11 -12.96
C LEU A 264 -15.03 2.92 -13.10
N THR A 265 -15.83 2.99 -12.02
CA THR A 265 -16.98 3.89 -11.94
C THR A 265 -16.59 5.36 -12.04
N THR A 266 -15.35 5.70 -11.70
CA THR A 266 -14.79 7.06 -11.79
C THR A 266 -14.10 7.36 -13.13
N GLY A 267 -14.05 6.40 -14.06
CA GLY A 267 -13.38 6.54 -15.35
C GLY A 267 -12.32 5.47 -15.62
N VAL A 268 -11.61 5.64 -16.74
CA VAL A 268 -10.60 4.68 -17.20
C VAL A 268 -9.29 4.88 -16.46
N VAL A 269 -8.72 3.80 -15.94
CA VAL A 269 -7.35 3.76 -15.41
C VAL A 269 -6.48 2.90 -16.30
N LYS A 270 -5.24 3.32 -16.54
CA LYS A 270 -4.26 2.56 -17.33
C LYS A 270 -3.37 1.70 -16.43
N GLY A 271 -2.78 0.67 -17.00
CA GLY A 271 -1.67 -0.04 -16.34
C GLY A 271 -0.48 0.90 -16.18
N SER A 272 0.17 0.81 -15.02
CA SER A 272 1.34 1.59 -14.68
C SER A 272 2.17 0.86 -13.62
N PRO A 273 3.46 1.20 -13.47
CA PRO A 273 4.26 0.70 -12.37
C PRO A 273 3.58 0.95 -11.01
N ILE A 274 3.63 -0.03 -10.11
CA ILE A 274 3.05 0.06 -8.78
C ILE A 274 4.01 0.87 -7.90
N TYR A 275 3.60 2.09 -7.58
CA TYR A 275 4.30 2.91 -6.58
C TYR A 275 3.43 3.16 -5.36
N LEU A 276 4.08 3.25 -4.20
CA LEU A 276 3.55 3.87 -3.01
C LEU A 276 3.86 5.36 -3.08
N TYR A 277 2.80 6.16 -3.03
CA TYR A 277 2.86 7.61 -3.10
C TYR A 277 2.72 8.23 -1.72
N ILE A 278 3.17 9.47 -1.55
CA ILE A 278 2.93 10.29 -0.36
C ILE A 278 2.55 11.72 -0.77
N THR A 279 1.57 12.29 -0.09
CA THR A 279 1.15 13.69 -0.25
C THR A 279 0.55 14.26 1.05
N ILE A 280 0.26 15.55 1.05
CA ILE A 280 -0.40 16.28 2.15
C ILE A 280 -1.70 16.88 1.59
N PRO A 281 -2.87 16.28 1.88
CA PRO A 281 -4.15 16.84 1.44
C PRO A 281 -4.39 18.25 1.99
N LEU A 282 -5.22 19.05 1.32
CA LEU A 282 -5.57 20.39 1.81
C LEU A 282 -6.49 20.35 3.05
N THR A 283 -6.92 19.17 3.50
CA THR A 283 -7.58 18.99 4.80
C THR A 283 -6.62 18.96 5.99
N ALA A 284 -5.31 18.86 5.76
CA ALA A 284 -4.28 18.75 6.79
C ALA A 284 -4.37 19.88 7.83
N SER A 285 -4.31 19.52 9.11
CA SER A 285 -4.34 20.46 10.23
C SER A 285 -2.93 20.83 10.73
N HIS A 286 -1.94 19.98 10.42
CA HIS A 286 -0.56 20.11 10.90
C HIS A 286 0.46 20.16 9.76
N THR A 287 0.25 21.00 8.75
CA THR A 287 1.04 21.04 7.50
C THR A 287 2.56 21.08 7.70
N THR A 288 3.07 21.86 8.65
CA THR A 288 4.51 21.93 8.93
C THR A 288 5.08 20.61 9.45
N LEU A 289 4.34 19.95 10.36
CA LEU A 289 4.75 18.66 10.90
C LEU A 289 4.59 17.55 9.85
N ALA A 290 3.55 17.62 9.03
CA ALA A 290 3.32 16.73 7.89
C ALA A 290 4.46 16.81 6.87
N LEU A 291 4.90 18.02 6.50
CA LEU A 291 6.06 18.22 5.61
C LEU A 291 7.34 17.61 6.20
N ARG A 292 7.56 17.75 7.51
CA ARG A 292 8.70 17.12 8.18
C ARG A 292 8.60 15.59 8.15
N PHE A 293 7.40 15.02 8.27
CA PHE A 293 7.18 13.58 8.12
C PHE A 293 7.43 13.11 6.68
N VAL A 294 6.95 13.86 5.68
CA VAL A 294 7.22 13.55 4.25
C VAL A 294 8.72 13.54 3.98
N SER A 295 9.47 14.57 4.39
CA SER A 295 10.94 14.60 4.23
C SER A 295 11.60 13.40 4.92
N TYR A 296 11.19 13.09 6.15
CA TYR A 296 11.70 11.92 6.88
C TYR A 296 11.45 10.61 6.12
N VAL A 297 10.24 10.40 5.58
CA VAL A 297 9.91 9.20 4.80
C VAL A 297 10.79 9.10 3.55
N LEU A 298 10.97 10.19 2.81
CA LEU A 298 11.78 10.20 1.59
C LEU A 298 13.26 9.88 1.88
N GLU A 299 13.82 10.48 2.93
CA GLU A 299 15.21 10.25 3.38
C GLU A 299 15.44 8.84 3.94
N ASN A 300 14.39 8.20 4.49
CA ASN A 300 14.53 6.93 5.22
C ASN A 300 13.84 5.74 4.53
N SER A 301 13.33 5.89 3.30
CA SER A 301 12.57 4.81 2.64
C SER A 301 13.38 3.53 2.35
N ASP A 302 14.71 3.54 2.47
CA ASP A 302 15.56 2.34 2.33
C ASP A 302 15.21 1.25 3.36
N VAL A 303 14.65 1.63 4.52
CA VAL A 303 14.14 0.69 5.52
C VAL A 303 12.99 -0.18 5.01
N LEU A 304 12.37 0.18 3.87
CA LEU A 304 11.25 -0.55 3.29
C LEU A 304 11.67 -1.80 2.52
N THR A 305 12.95 -1.95 2.20
CA THR A 305 13.52 -3.16 1.59
C THR A 305 13.23 -4.43 2.40
N LYS A 306 13.22 -4.33 3.74
CA LYS A 306 12.90 -5.46 4.63
C LYS A 306 11.44 -5.91 4.55
N PHE A 307 10.55 -5.05 4.06
CA PHE A 307 9.14 -5.36 3.79
C PHE A 307 8.94 -5.83 2.34
N GLY A 308 10.01 -5.92 1.55
CA GLY A 308 9.98 -6.41 0.17
C GLY A 308 9.59 -5.37 -0.87
N LEU A 309 9.52 -4.08 -0.49
CA LEU A 309 9.40 -2.95 -1.42
C LEU A 309 10.78 -2.56 -1.98
N THR A 310 10.77 -1.90 -3.14
CA THR A 310 11.96 -1.33 -3.77
C THR A 310 11.95 0.19 -3.60
N PRO A 311 12.81 0.79 -2.75
CA PRO A 311 12.89 2.25 -2.60
C PRO A 311 13.23 2.93 -3.93
N LEU A 312 12.66 4.11 -4.18
CA LEU A 312 12.98 4.93 -5.35
C LEU A 312 14.03 5.98 -5.00
N ARG A 313 15.13 5.99 -5.77
CA ARG A 313 16.30 6.85 -5.59
C ARG A 313 16.77 7.35 -6.98
N PRO A 314 16.45 8.59 -7.37
CA PRO A 314 15.59 9.56 -6.68
C PRO A 314 14.12 9.11 -6.60
N ALA A 315 13.36 9.72 -5.69
CA ALA A 315 11.90 9.57 -5.64
C ALA A 315 11.23 10.39 -6.77
N TYR A 316 10.04 10.00 -7.20
CA TYR A 316 9.37 10.55 -8.39
C TYR A 316 8.24 11.52 -8.02
N LEU A 317 8.42 12.80 -8.28
CA LEU A 317 7.40 13.84 -8.10
C LEU A 317 6.49 13.91 -9.32
N TYR A 318 5.19 13.90 -9.05
CA TYR A 318 4.14 14.23 -9.99
C TYR A 318 3.39 15.46 -9.49
N ASN A 319 3.23 16.48 -10.33
CA ASN A 319 2.54 17.70 -9.92
C ASN A 319 1.89 18.45 -11.07
N SER A 320 0.74 19.07 -10.78
CA SER A 320 0.04 20.04 -11.61
C SER A 320 0.09 21.46 -11.03
N THR A 321 0.50 21.60 -9.77
CA THR A 321 0.76 22.87 -9.09
C THR A 321 2.20 22.91 -8.55
N ALA A 322 2.71 24.08 -8.19
CA ALA A 322 4.03 24.17 -7.55
C ALA A 322 4.01 23.44 -6.19
N PRO A 323 4.93 22.50 -5.92
CA PRO A 323 4.97 21.81 -4.63
C PRO A 323 5.46 22.78 -3.54
N PRO A 324 5.23 22.47 -2.25
CA PRO A 324 5.75 23.26 -1.13
C PRO A 324 7.26 23.47 -1.21
N ALA A 325 7.76 24.61 -0.71
CA ALA A 325 9.18 24.98 -0.80
C ALA A 325 10.14 23.89 -0.25
N GLN A 326 9.74 23.20 0.82
CA GLN A 326 10.49 22.09 1.39
C GLN A 326 10.64 20.91 0.40
N ILE A 327 9.61 20.62 -0.38
CA ILE A 327 9.65 19.59 -1.42
C ILE A 327 10.48 20.07 -2.60
N ALA A 328 10.34 21.33 -3.01
CA ALA A 328 11.18 21.93 -4.06
C ALA A 328 12.68 21.89 -3.71
N GLN A 329 13.03 22.03 -2.43
CA GLN A 329 14.41 21.88 -1.95
C GLN A 329 14.94 20.44 -2.10
N LEU A 330 14.10 19.41 -1.94
CA LEU A 330 14.52 18.03 -2.17
C LEU A 330 14.82 17.74 -3.64
N ILE A 331 14.20 18.48 -4.57
CA ILE A 331 14.52 18.42 -6.00
C ILE A 331 15.92 18.96 -6.26
N SER A 332 16.26 20.12 -5.68
CA SER A 332 17.59 20.73 -5.88
C SER A 332 18.73 19.91 -5.26
N GLN A 333 18.41 19.02 -4.32
CA GLN A 333 19.33 18.08 -3.69
C GLN A 333 19.35 16.70 -4.35
N SER A 334 18.63 16.51 -5.46
CA SER A 334 18.52 15.23 -6.19
C SER A 334 17.94 14.06 -5.37
N TYR A 335 17.21 14.34 -4.29
CA TYR A 335 16.42 13.33 -3.58
C TYR A 335 15.11 13.01 -4.30
N VAL A 336 14.60 13.97 -5.06
CA VAL A 336 13.34 13.88 -5.81
C VAL A 336 13.59 14.36 -7.24
N GLU A 337 13.03 13.68 -8.23
CA GLU A 337 13.01 14.10 -9.64
C GLU A 337 11.59 14.28 -10.15
N TYR A 338 11.39 15.20 -11.09
CA TYR A 338 10.09 15.39 -11.74
C TYR A 338 9.82 14.25 -12.72
N ALA A 339 8.71 13.54 -12.53
CA ALA A 339 8.34 12.35 -13.29
C ALA A 339 7.06 12.53 -14.13
N GLY A 340 6.39 13.68 -14.05
CA GLY A 340 5.26 14.00 -14.91
C GLY A 340 4.18 14.85 -14.25
N GLN A 341 3.11 15.09 -15.01
CA GLN A 341 1.93 15.76 -14.46
C GLN A 341 1.14 14.82 -13.55
N LEU A 342 0.41 15.42 -12.60
CA LEU A 342 -0.50 14.71 -11.74
C LEU A 342 -1.84 14.39 -12.43
#